data_AF-K2NZE2-F1
#
_entry.id   AF-K2NZE2-F1
#
_cell.length_a   1.000
_cell.length_b   1.000
_cell.length_c   1.000
_cell.angle_alpha   90.00
_cell.angle_beta   90.00
_cell.angle_gamma   90.00
#
_symmetry.space_group_name_H-M   'P 1'
#
loop_
_entity.id
_entity.type
_entity.pdbx_description
1 polymer ?
#
loop_
_entity_poly.entity_id
_entity_poly.type
_entity_poly.pdbx_seq_one_letter_code
_entity_poly.pdbx_strand_id
1 'polypeptide(L)'
;MNTFNDIKELVLTLNREAKLIAEMFSKRKSIDYKLSDALQLVDYDENRIDFLIQRSVIRENGGILEFDDLFLKFFEDVLDVNEEINLSYIDQNIKHIKENIVYYLNENNQTRKYGYLKLIKKTFRKIGLITYRSVVDLRRNIENTFKNEANYKIKQLKLENLDDKRTTVNSLINQTLSLINEEEVTFFNRAFDEELNRNIIDLKYQLSECSHNLIEIEKQLIDYLNQIKKHGKFLEKLRRLKYLKDHFTIEAETNIRQILSGKNQVVFEKRITEPLKLSIDLLRNDEKAFETIRRIAKKHKDRKRFKSELADSISSDYLEDNVEEEVMIDYGEIRNRFMATSDNLFNFILNYDFLKEVDFNERVTIFCQVISLYETELDIKNDFQTHNEVEYAMVVAK
;
A
#
# COMPACT_ATOMS: atom_id res chain seq x y z
N MET A 1 27.10 -19.31 -7.09
CA MET A 1 25.85 -19.02 -7.83
C MET A 1 25.85 -19.89 -9.07
N ASN A 2 24.91 -20.83 -9.17
CA ASN A 2 24.74 -21.62 -10.38
C ASN A 2 23.81 -20.83 -11.30
N THR A 3 24.31 -20.26 -12.39
CA THR A 3 23.44 -19.62 -13.41
C THR A 3 22.93 -20.69 -14.36
N PHE A 4 21.78 -20.49 -15.02
CA PHE A 4 21.35 -21.37 -16.12
C PHE A 4 22.46 -21.53 -17.17
N ASN A 5 22.68 -22.76 -17.63
CA ASN A 5 23.75 -23.07 -18.57
C ASN A 5 23.35 -22.74 -20.02
N ASP A 6 22.07 -22.87 -20.34
CA ASP A 6 21.52 -22.49 -21.64
C ASP A 6 20.06 -21.99 -21.56
N ILE A 7 19.58 -21.44 -22.68
CA ILE A 7 18.21 -20.92 -22.81
C ILE A 7 17.15 -22.03 -22.69
N LYS A 8 17.48 -23.28 -23.05
CA LYS A 8 16.53 -24.40 -23.00
C LYS A 8 16.27 -24.81 -21.56
N GLU A 9 17.33 -24.89 -20.76
CA GLU A 9 17.27 -25.15 -19.32
C GLU A 9 16.40 -24.10 -18.62
N LEU A 10 16.61 -22.82 -18.92
CA LEU A 10 15.79 -21.73 -18.39
C LEU A 10 14.30 -21.91 -18.75
N VAL A 11 13.99 -22.05 -20.04
CA VAL A 11 12.59 -22.13 -20.50
C VAL A 11 11.89 -23.37 -19.96
N LEU A 12 12.57 -24.52 -19.94
CA LEU A 12 12.02 -25.76 -19.40
C LEU A 12 11.76 -25.65 -17.89
N THR A 13 12.68 -25.02 -17.15
CA THR A 13 12.50 -24.80 -15.70
C THR A 13 11.31 -23.88 -15.43
N LEU A 14 11.22 -22.74 -16.13
CA LEU A 14 10.10 -21.81 -15.98
C LEU A 14 8.76 -22.46 -16.35
N ASN A 15 8.75 -23.32 -17.38
CA ASN A 15 7.55 -24.05 -17.78
C ASN A 15 7.15 -25.13 -16.75
N ARG A 16 8.12 -25.86 -16.21
CA ARG A 16 7.89 -26.88 -15.18
C ARG A 16 7.30 -26.28 -13.91
N GLU A 17 7.83 -25.13 -13.49
CA GLU A 17 7.41 -24.43 -12.27
C GLU A 17 6.38 -23.32 -12.52
N ALA A 18 5.71 -23.33 -13.68
CA ALA A 18 4.81 -22.26 -14.09
C ALA A 18 3.68 -21.97 -13.08
N LYS A 19 3.16 -23.01 -12.40
CA LYS A 19 2.10 -22.85 -11.38
C LYS A 19 2.60 -22.04 -10.18
N LEU A 20 3.74 -22.43 -9.62
CA LEU A 20 4.38 -21.74 -8.50
C LEU A 20 4.71 -20.30 -8.88
N ILE A 21 5.36 -20.10 -10.03
CA ILE A 21 5.77 -18.79 -10.52
C ILE A 21 4.54 -17.88 -10.72
N ALA A 22 3.47 -18.40 -11.33
CA ALA A 22 2.25 -17.63 -11.56
C ALA A 22 1.57 -17.21 -10.24
N GLU A 23 1.49 -18.12 -9.26
CA GLU A 23 0.90 -17.79 -7.97
C GLU A 23 1.73 -16.77 -7.21
N MET A 24 3.04 -16.99 -7.10
CA MET A 24 3.96 -16.04 -6.46
C MET A 24 3.89 -14.67 -7.14
N PHE A 25 3.81 -14.62 -8.47
CA PHE A 25 3.77 -13.35 -9.21
C PHE A 25 2.47 -12.58 -8.97
N SER A 26 1.34 -13.30 -8.81
CA SER A 26 0.07 -12.69 -8.42
C SER A 26 0.11 -12.08 -7.02
N LYS A 27 0.86 -12.70 -6.10
CA LYS A 27 1.05 -12.29 -4.70
C LYS A 27 2.34 -11.49 -4.46
N ARG A 28 3.03 -11.01 -5.51
CA ARG A 28 4.35 -10.37 -5.40
C ARG A 28 4.44 -9.12 -4.52
N LYS A 29 3.30 -8.54 -4.11
CA LYS A 29 3.23 -7.40 -3.17
C LYS A 29 3.04 -7.82 -1.71
N SER A 30 2.73 -9.09 -1.48
CA SER A 30 2.59 -9.68 -0.16
C SER A 30 3.97 -10.14 0.30
N ILE A 31 4.36 -9.73 1.51
CA ILE A 31 5.66 -10.06 2.11
C ILE A 31 5.66 -11.50 2.67
N ASP A 32 4.51 -12.19 2.65
CA ASP A 32 4.28 -13.37 3.50
C ASP A 32 4.09 -14.68 2.72
N TYR A 33 4.65 -14.82 1.51
CA TYR A 33 4.44 -16.06 0.75
C TYR A 33 5.24 -17.22 1.38
N LYS A 34 4.53 -18.17 1.99
CA LYS A 34 5.15 -19.22 2.81
C LYS A 34 5.71 -20.37 1.96
N LEU A 35 6.82 -20.94 2.42
CA LEU A 35 7.39 -22.17 1.86
C LEU A 35 6.38 -23.33 1.82
N SER A 36 5.53 -23.45 2.84
CA SER A 36 4.47 -24.47 2.90
C SER A 36 3.49 -24.38 1.73
N ASP A 37 3.17 -23.16 1.29
CA ASP A 37 2.21 -22.92 0.22
C ASP A 37 2.85 -23.21 -1.14
N ALA A 38 4.14 -22.86 -1.27
CA ALA A 38 4.93 -23.19 -2.45
C ALA A 38 5.07 -24.70 -2.67
N LEU A 39 5.29 -25.47 -1.58
CA LEU A 39 5.44 -26.93 -1.63
C LEU A 39 4.20 -27.62 -2.22
N GLN A 40 3.01 -27.11 -1.93
CA GLN A 40 1.77 -27.65 -2.51
C GLN A 40 1.73 -27.54 -4.04
N LEU A 41 2.36 -26.50 -4.60
CA LEU A 41 2.36 -26.23 -6.04
C LEU A 41 3.44 -26.98 -6.81
N VAL A 42 4.45 -27.50 -6.10
CA VAL A 42 5.55 -28.31 -6.67
C VAL A 42 5.43 -29.79 -6.33
N ASP A 43 4.22 -30.26 -6.01
CA ASP A 43 3.91 -31.66 -5.68
C ASP A 43 4.71 -32.17 -4.45
N TYR A 44 4.98 -31.28 -3.49
CA TYR A 44 5.75 -31.53 -2.26
C TYR A 44 7.20 -31.99 -2.48
N ASP A 45 7.79 -31.69 -3.64
CA ASP A 45 9.20 -31.96 -3.93
C ASP A 45 10.06 -30.73 -3.60
N GLU A 46 10.68 -30.72 -2.42
CA GLU A 46 11.58 -29.67 -1.93
C GLU A 46 12.73 -29.38 -2.91
N ASN A 47 13.23 -30.42 -3.62
CA ASN A 47 14.35 -30.25 -4.55
C ASN A 47 14.03 -29.27 -5.69
N ARG A 48 12.74 -29.11 -6.03
CA ARG A 48 12.31 -28.17 -7.08
C ARG A 48 12.42 -26.73 -6.62
N ILE A 49 12.10 -26.45 -5.36
CA ILE A 49 12.25 -25.13 -4.75
C ILE A 49 13.73 -24.82 -4.55
N ASP A 50 14.50 -25.77 -4.02
CA ASP A 50 15.95 -25.64 -3.87
C ASP A 50 16.63 -25.36 -5.21
N PHE A 51 16.18 -26.02 -6.28
CA PHE A 51 16.68 -25.76 -7.62
C PHE A 51 16.44 -24.29 -8.05
N LEU A 52 15.24 -23.75 -7.80
CA LEU A 52 14.94 -22.34 -8.09
C LEU A 52 15.76 -21.38 -7.22
N ILE A 53 16.01 -21.71 -5.95
CA ILE A 53 16.86 -20.93 -5.04
C ILE A 53 18.31 -20.93 -5.53
N GLN A 54 18.85 -22.10 -5.86
CA GLN A 54 20.23 -22.25 -6.35
C GLN A 54 20.49 -21.50 -7.65
N ARG A 55 19.47 -21.38 -8.51
CA ARG A 55 19.49 -20.60 -9.76
C ARG A 55 19.11 -19.13 -9.59
N SER A 56 18.89 -18.68 -8.35
CA SER A 56 18.50 -17.31 -8.00
C SER A 56 17.24 -16.85 -8.75
N VAL A 57 16.28 -17.76 -8.96
CA VAL A 57 14.94 -17.40 -9.45
C VAL A 57 14.09 -16.86 -8.31
N ILE A 58 14.18 -17.53 -7.16
CA ILE A 58 13.53 -17.16 -5.90
C ILE A 58 14.58 -17.11 -4.78
N ARG A 59 14.26 -16.43 -3.70
CA ARG A 59 15.06 -16.30 -2.49
C ARG A 59 14.22 -16.74 -1.30
N GLU A 60 14.85 -17.42 -0.35
CA GLU A 60 14.21 -17.82 0.90
C GLU A 60 14.80 -17.01 2.07
N ASN A 61 13.93 -16.41 2.86
CA ASN A 61 14.27 -15.70 4.08
C ASN A 61 13.34 -16.17 5.21
N GLY A 62 13.83 -17.03 6.10
CA GLY A 62 13.09 -17.44 7.30
C GLY A 62 11.76 -18.15 7.02
N GLY A 63 11.71 -19.02 6.00
CA GLY A 63 10.50 -19.77 5.60
C GLY A 63 9.53 -18.98 4.71
N ILE A 64 9.91 -17.77 4.30
CA ILE A 64 9.20 -16.94 3.32
C ILE A 64 9.98 -16.99 2.00
N LEU A 65 9.25 -17.14 0.89
CA LEU A 65 9.80 -17.13 -0.45
C LEU A 65 9.44 -15.84 -1.19
N GLU A 66 10.43 -15.23 -1.81
CA GLU A 66 10.30 -14.04 -2.65
C GLU A 66 10.99 -14.27 -4.00
N PHE A 67 10.61 -13.51 -5.03
CA PHE A 67 11.38 -13.52 -6.27
C PHE A 67 12.74 -12.84 -6.06
N ASP A 68 13.75 -13.31 -6.78
CA ASP A 68 14.94 -12.51 -6.98
C ASP A 68 14.62 -11.28 -7.84
N ASP A 69 15.23 -10.13 -7.53
CA ASP A 69 14.94 -8.85 -8.17
C ASP A 69 15.10 -8.90 -9.69
N LEU A 70 16.07 -9.68 -10.17
CA LEU A 70 16.32 -9.83 -11.60
C LEU A 70 15.17 -10.55 -12.30
N PHE A 71 14.65 -11.63 -11.70
CA PHE A 71 13.55 -12.41 -12.27
C PHE A 71 12.22 -11.70 -12.11
N LEU A 72 11.99 -11.04 -10.97
CA LEU A 72 10.81 -10.20 -10.78
C LEU A 72 10.73 -9.14 -11.87
N LYS A 73 11.83 -8.39 -12.07
CA LYS A 73 11.93 -7.37 -13.11
C LYS A 73 11.75 -7.95 -14.51
N PHE A 74 12.34 -9.11 -14.78
CA PHE A 74 12.14 -9.81 -16.06
C PHE A 74 10.65 -10.11 -16.32
N PHE A 75 9.93 -10.66 -15.34
CA PHE A 75 8.51 -10.97 -15.52
C PHE A 75 7.67 -9.71 -15.67
N GLU A 76 7.93 -8.67 -14.88
CA GLU A 76 7.22 -7.41 -14.97
C GLU A 76 7.48 -6.66 -16.30
N ASP A 77 8.73 -6.72 -16.81
CA ASP A 77 9.13 -6.19 -18.12
C ASP A 77 8.48 -6.96 -19.28
N VAL A 78 8.39 -8.28 -19.20
CA VAL A 78 7.83 -9.13 -20.26
C VAL A 78 6.31 -9.10 -20.27
N LEU A 79 5.67 -9.05 -19.10
CA LEU A 79 4.22 -9.03 -18.96
C LEU A 79 3.64 -7.61 -18.98
N ASP A 80 4.49 -6.58 -19.11
CA ASP A 80 4.12 -5.16 -19.07
C ASP A 80 3.31 -4.79 -17.79
N VAL A 81 3.73 -5.31 -16.63
CA VAL A 81 3.10 -5.06 -15.31
C VAL A 81 3.98 -4.25 -14.35
N ASN A 82 5.14 -3.76 -14.82
CA ASN A 82 6.03 -2.91 -14.02
C ASN A 82 5.29 -1.72 -13.41
N GLU A 83 5.42 -1.50 -12.10
CA GLU A 83 5.03 -0.23 -11.49
C GLU A 83 6.19 0.77 -11.47
N GLU A 84 7.44 0.31 -11.64
CA GLU A 84 8.58 1.20 -11.68
C GLU A 84 8.86 1.77 -13.07
N ILE A 85 8.83 3.09 -13.17
CA ILE A 85 9.19 3.81 -14.38
C ILE A 85 10.72 3.86 -14.50
N ASN A 86 11.29 3.02 -15.38
CA ASN A 86 12.73 2.94 -15.59
C ASN A 86 13.22 3.97 -16.62
N LEU A 87 13.54 5.18 -16.14
CA LEU A 87 13.99 6.29 -16.98
C LEU A 87 15.44 6.16 -17.47
N SER A 88 16.28 5.43 -16.75
CA SER A 88 17.69 5.20 -17.11
C SER A 88 17.85 4.53 -18.46
N TYR A 89 16.85 3.75 -18.87
CA TYR A 89 16.87 3.04 -20.12
C TYR A 89 16.81 3.97 -21.34
N ILE A 90 16.03 5.06 -21.27
CA ILE A 90 15.89 6.00 -22.38
C ILE A 90 17.19 6.79 -22.57
N ASP A 91 17.78 7.30 -21.49
CA ASP A 91 19.07 8.01 -21.54
C ASP A 91 20.19 7.13 -22.12
N GLN A 92 20.28 5.87 -21.68
CA GLN A 92 21.25 4.91 -22.22
C GLN A 92 21.04 4.65 -23.72
N ASN A 93 19.79 4.54 -24.19
CA ASN A 93 19.51 4.37 -25.61
C ASN A 93 19.90 5.61 -26.44
N ILE A 94 19.70 6.82 -25.91
CA ILE A 94 20.15 8.06 -26.57
C ILE A 94 21.67 8.05 -26.72
N LYS A 95 22.41 7.73 -25.65
CA LYS A 95 23.88 7.58 -25.70
C LYS A 95 24.33 6.53 -26.70
N HIS A 96 23.69 5.36 -26.67
CA HIS A 96 23.97 4.27 -27.60
C HIS A 96 23.72 4.68 -29.07
N ILE A 97 22.69 5.49 -29.35
CA ILE A 97 22.47 6.03 -30.70
C ILE A 97 23.62 6.95 -31.10
N LYS A 98 24.03 7.89 -30.24
CA LYS A 98 25.17 8.80 -30.52
C LYS A 98 26.45 8.02 -30.84
N GLU A 99 26.77 7.01 -30.03
CA GLU A 99 27.94 6.15 -30.26
C GLU A 99 27.86 5.40 -31.60
N ASN A 100 26.72 4.79 -31.92
CA ASN A 100 26.56 4.06 -33.18
C ASN A 100 26.55 4.99 -34.40
N ILE A 101 26.09 6.24 -34.27
CA ILE A 101 26.21 7.25 -35.33
C ILE A 101 27.67 7.56 -35.60
N VAL A 102 28.48 7.76 -34.56
CA VAL A 102 29.93 7.97 -34.70
C VAL A 102 30.60 6.76 -35.37
N TYR A 103 30.23 5.53 -35.00
CA TYR A 103 30.73 4.32 -35.66
C TYR A 103 30.32 4.24 -37.13
N TYR A 104 29.07 4.58 -37.45
CA TYR A 104 28.58 4.61 -38.83
C TYR A 104 29.32 5.61 -39.71
N LEU A 105 29.64 6.80 -39.17
CA LEU A 105 30.32 7.85 -39.91
C LEU A 105 31.80 7.54 -40.18
N ASN A 106 32.46 6.81 -39.28
CA ASN A 106 33.87 6.45 -39.39
C ASN A 106 34.13 5.07 -40.03
N GLU A 107 33.12 4.24 -40.21
CA GLU A 107 33.27 2.90 -40.79
C GLU A 107 33.32 2.93 -42.33
N ASN A 108 34.34 2.25 -42.88
CA ASN A 108 34.58 2.15 -44.31
C ASN A 108 33.97 0.88 -44.91
N ASN A 109 33.77 -0.17 -44.11
CA ASN A 109 33.17 -1.42 -44.55
C ASN A 109 31.64 -1.31 -44.62
N GLN A 110 31.07 -1.49 -45.81
CA GLN A 110 29.62 -1.37 -46.06
C GLN A 110 28.76 -2.35 -45.24
N THR A 111 29.23 -3.58 -45.02
CA THR A 111 28.48 -4.58 -44.24
C THR A 111 28.40 -4.20 -42.77
N ARG A 112 29.50 -3.72 -42.18
CA ARG A 112 29.54 -3.26 -40.79
C ARG A 112 28.74 -1.97 -40.60
N LYS A 113 28.86 -1.06 -41.57
CA LYS A 113 28.10 0.19 -41.62
C LYS A 113 26.59 -0.06 -41.64
N TYR A 114 26.13 -1.01 -42.44
CA TYR A 114 24.73 -1.45 -42.42
C TYR A 114 24.32 -2.04 -41.06
N GLY A 115 25.23 -2.77 -40.40
CA GLY A 115 25.04 -3.27 -39.02
C GLY A 115 24.74 -2.16 -38.02
N TYR A 116 25.56 -1.10 -38.00
CA TYR A 116 25.33 0.07 -37.14
C TYR A 116 24.02 0.78 -37.48
N LEU A 117 23.69 0.95 -38.75
CA LEU A 117 22.42 1.53 -39.19
C LEU A 117 21.20 0.72 -38.69
N LYS A 118 21.29 -0.61 -38.73
CA LYS A 118 20.25 -1.51 -38.21
C LYS A 118 20.09 -1.36 -36.69
N LEU A 119 21.19 -1.22 -35.95
CA LEU A 119 21.16 -0.98 -34.50
C LEU A 119 20.52 0.37 -34.18
N ILE A 120 20.88 1.44 -34.92
CA ILE A 120 20.28 2.78 -34.77
C ILE A 120 18.76 2.71 -35.00
N LYS A 121 18.31 2.10 -36.12
CA LYS A 121 16.88 1.91 -36.42
C LYS A 121 16.14 1.16 -35.31
N LYS A 122 16.72 0.06 -34.81
CA LYS A 122 16.15 -0.72 -33.70
C LYS A 122 16.06 0.12 -32.42
N THR A 123 17.08 0.91 -32.13
CA THR A 123 17.14 1.72 -30.91
C THR A 123 16.12 2.86 -30.93
N PHE A 124 15.91 3.54 -32.07
CA PHE A 124 14.87 4.56 -32.20
C PHE A 124 13.45 4.01 -31.97
N ARG A 125 13.10 2.87 -32.59
CA ARG A 125 11.81 2.20 -32.34
C ARG A 125 11.64 1.85 -30.87
N LYS A 126 12.72 1.40 -30.24
CA LYS A 126 12.74 1.04 -28.83
C LYS A 126 12.50 2.25 -27.92
N ILE A 127 13.10 3.41 -28.21
CA ILE A 127 12.87 4.65 -27.47
C ILE A 127 11.39 5.03 -27.51
N GLY A 128 10.77 5.05 -28.69
CA GLY A 128 9.35 5.41 -28.83
C GLY A 128 8.44 4.54 -27.96
N LEU A 129 8.60 3.21 -28.04
CA LEU A 129 7.82 2.26 -27.24
C LEU A 129 8.04 2.44 -25.73
N ILE A 130 9.29 2.62 -25.29
CA ILE A 130 9.61 2.74 -23.86
C ILE A 130 9.14 4.05 -23.28
N THR A 131 9.27 5.15 -24.02
CA THR A 131 8.74 6.46 -23.62
C THR A 131 7.22 6.39 -23.49
N TYR A 132 6.53 5.82 -24.46
CA TYR A 132 5.08 5.65 -24.40
C TYR A 132 4.63 4.86 -23.15
N ARG A 133 5.28 3.71 -22.90
CA ARG A 133 5.02 2.89 -21.70
C ARG A 133 5.25 3.70 -20.42
N SER A 134 6.36 4.42 -20.34
CA SER A 134 6.70 5.25 -19.17
C SER A 134 5.62 6.30 -18.87
N VAL A 135 5.01 6.89 -19.90
CA VAL A 135 3.90 7.84 -19.73
C VAL A 135 2.62 7.16 -19.24
N VAL A 136 2.29 5.99 -19.77
CA VAL A 136 1.14 5.19 -19.32
C VAL A 136 1.30 4.76 -17.86
N ASP A 137 2.48 4.28 -17.49
CA ASP A 137 2.80 3.87 -16.13
C ASP A 137 2.79 5.05 -15.16
N LEU A 138 3.31 6.21 -15.56
CA LEU A 138 3.18 7.46 -14.80
C LEU A 138 1.72 7.76 -14.46
N ARG A 139 0.84 7.75 -15.47
CA ARG A 139 -0.59 8.00 -15.27
C ARG A 139 -1.20 7.00 -14.29
N ARG A 140 -0.97 5.71 -14.49
CA ARG A 140 -1.48 4.64 -13.63
C ARG A 140 -1.01 4.80 -12.18
N ASN A 141 0.28 5.08 -11.99
CA ASN A 141 0.88 5.23 -10.67
C ASN A 141 0.35 6.46 -9.92
N ILE A 142 0.12 7.56 -10.64
CA ILE A 142 -0.47 8.78 -10.08
C ILE A 142 -1.89 8.51 -9.59
N GLU A 143 -2.71 7.85 -10.41
CA GLU A 143 -4.07 7.47 -10.00
C GLU A 143 -4.08 6.51 -8.80
N ASN A 144 -3.24 5.47 -8.83
CA ASN A 144 -3.13 4.49 -7.75
C ASN A 144 -2.66 5.13 -6.44
N THR A 145 -1.63 5.99 -6.50
CA THR A 145 -1.11 6.71 -5.34
C THR A 145 -2.19 7.62 -4.75
N PHE A 146 -2.92 8.34 -5.60
CA PHE A 146 -3.98 9.23 -5.12
C PHE A 146 -5.14 8.47 -4.47
N LYS A 147 -5.58 7.35 -5.05
CA LYS A 147 -6.73 6.56 -4.58
C LYS A 147 -6.41 5.73 -3.33
N ASN A 148 -5.25 5.05 -3.31
CA ASN A 148 -4.99 3.97 -2.35
C ASN A 148 -4.09 4.38 -1.18
N GLU A 149 -3.26 5.41 -1.30
CA GLU A 149 -2.40 5.83 -0.19
C GLU A 149 -3.25 6.47 0.92
N ALA A 150 -3.26 5.92 2.12
CA ALA A 150 -4.10 6.45 3.20
C ALA A 150 -3.46 7.70 3.84
N ASN A 151 -2.14 7.71 3.97
CA ASN A 151 -1.43 8.78 4.67
C ASN A 151 -1.25 10.00 3.76
N TYR A 152 -1.92 11.11 4.07
CA TYR A 152 -1.87 12.34 3.28
C TYR A 152 -0.45 12.91 3.09
N LYS A 153 0.43 12.83 4.09
CA LYS A 153 1.81 13.34 3.98
C LYS A 153 2.63 12.49 3.00
N ILE A 154 2.53 11.17 3.12
CA ILE A 154 3.20 10.22 2.22
C ILE A 154 2.62 10.33 0.80
N LYS A 155 1.29 10.45 0.68
CA LYS A 155 0.61 10.66 -0.59
C LYS A 155 1.13 11.89 -1.32
N GLN A 156 1.28 13.02 -0.61
CA GLN A 156 1.83 14.24 -1.18
C GLN A 156 3.26 14.01 -1.69
N LEU A 157 4.16 13.47 -0.87
CA LEU A 157 5.56 13.22 -1.26
C LEU A 157 5.66 12.26 -2.45
N LYS A 158 4.87 11.18 -2.48
CA LYS A 158 4.86 10.24 -3.60
C LYS A 158 4.38 10.90 -4.90
N LEU A 159 3.37 11.77 -4.84
CA LEU A 159 2.89 12.51 -6.02
C LEU A 159 3.91 13.56 -6.50
N GLU A 160 4.60 14.24 -5.59
CA GLU A 160 5.71 15.16 -5.95
C GLU A 160 6.85 14.39 -6.64
N ASN A 161 7.25 13.23 -6.11
CA ASN A 161 8.26 12.37 -6.76
C ASN A 161 7.81 11.87 -8.15
N LEU A 162 6.51 11.64 -8.36
CA LEU A 162 5.97 11.26 -9.68
C LEU A 162 5.99 12.45 -10.65
N ASP A 163 5.84 13.69 -10.17
CA ASP A 163 6.01 14.90 -10.98
C ASP A 163 7.47 15.09 -11.41
N ASP A 164 8.44 14.83 -10.52
CA ASP A 164 9.86 14.85 -10.88
C ASP A 164 10.22 13.80 -11.95
N LYS A 165 9.61 12.61 -11.86
CA LYS A 165 9.74 11.60 -12.91
C LYS A 165 9.12 12.08 -14.24
N ARG A 166 7.95 12.71 -14.20
CA ARG A 166 7.30 13.30 -15.38
C ARG A 166 8.18 14.34 -16.07
N THR A 167 8.78 15.27 -15.30
CA THR A 167 9.68 16.30 -15.86
C THR A 167 10.93 15.67 -16.48
N THR A 168 11.45 14.61 -15.88
CA THR A 168 12.58 13.84 -16.43
C THR A 168 12.22 13.17 -17.76
N VAL A 169 11.05 12.52 -17.87
CA VAL A 169 10.56 11.96 -19.16
C VAL A 169 10.46 13.07 -20.21
N ASN A 170 9.90 14.22 -19.85
CA ASN A 170 9.77 15.34 -20.77
C ASN A 170 11.14 15.85 -21.27
N SER A 171 12.14 15.90 -20.40
CA SER A 171 13.51 16.25 -20.77
C SER A 171 14.10 15.23 -21.76
N LEU A 172 13.90 13.93 -21.53
CA LEU A 172 14.37 12.86 -22.42
C LEU A 172 13.69 12.89 -23.80
N ILE A 173 12.40 13.25 -23.84
CA ILE A 173 11.69 13.49 -25.11
C ILE A 173 12.34 14.64 -25.88
N ASN A 174 12.59 15.77 -25.21
CA ASN A 174 13.22 16.94 -25.83
C ASN A 174 14.64 16.64 -26.33
N GLN A 175 15.44 15.90 -25.56
CA GLN A 175 16.77 15.45 -25.98
C GLN A 175 16.70 14.53 -27.19
N THR A 176 15.74 13.61 -27.24
CA THR A 176 15.55 12.72 -28.40
C THR A 176 15.16 13.53 -29.65
N LEU A 177 14.28 14.53 -29.51
CA LEU A 177 13.88 15.41 -30.60
C LEU A 177 15.03 16.29 -31.10
N SER A 178 15.85 16.85 -30.19
CA SER A 178 17.03 17.65 -30.55
C SER A 178 18.08 16.80 -31.25
N LEU A 179 18.32 15.56 -30.81
CA LEU A 179 19.22 14.63 -31.50
C LEU A 179 18.80 14.40 -32.96
N ILE A 180 17.50 14.26 -33.20
CA ILE A 180 16.95 14.01 -34.54
C ILE A 180 16.98 15.26 -35.43
N ASN A 181 16.72 16.45 -34.86
CA ASN A 181 16.52 17.67 -35.63
C ASN A 181 17.77 18.55 -35.77
N GLU A 182 18.66 18.56 -34.78
CA GLU A 182 19.69 19.58 -34.60
C GLU A 182 21.10 18.98 -34.51
N GLU A 183 21.31 17.95 -33.70
CA GLU A 183 22.68 17.48 -33.38
C GLU A 183 23.30 16.63 -34.51
N GLU A 184 22.56 15.64 -35.03
CA GLU A 184 23.12 14.61 -35.92
C GLU A 184 22.67 14.76 -37.38
N VAL A 185 22.47 16.01 -37.82
CA VAL A 185 22.00 16.35 -39.19
C VAL A 185 22.91 15.75 -40.27
N THR A 186 24.22 15.68 -40.01
CA THR A 186 25.21 15.10 -40.94
C THR A 186 25.00 13.61 -41.16
N PHE A 187 24.60 12.86 -40.13
CA PHE A 187 24.26 11.45 -40.24
C PHE A 187 22.98 11.25 -41.04
N PHE A 188 21.90 11.95 -40.69
CA PHE A 188 20.62 11.79 -41.37
C PHE A 188 20.68 12.18 -42.85
N ASN A 189 21.46 13.20 -43.20
CA ASN A 189 21.70 13.57 -44.60
C ASN A 189 22.54 12.54 -45.36
N ARG A 190 23.40 11.76 -44.67
CA ARG A 190 24.32 10.80 -45.32
C ARG A 190 23.79 9.37 -45.37
N ALA A 191 22.90 9.01 -44.46
CA ALA A 191 22.39 7.65 -44.32
C ALA A 191 21.37 7.25 -45.41
N PHE A 192 20.71 8.22 -46.07
CA PHE A 192 19.73 8.03 -47.17
C PHE A 192 19.01 6.67 -47.12
N ASP A 193 18.26 6.42 -46.02
CA ASP A 193 17.54 5.17 -45.79
C ASP A 193 16.05 5.49 -45.55
N GLU A 194 15.18 5.00 -46.43
CA GLU A 194 13.74 5.26 -46.35
C GLU A 194 13.11 4.69 -45.07
N GLU A 195 13.58 3.52 -44.62
CA GLU A 195 13.05 2.87 -43.42
C GLU A 195 13.39 3.68 -42.16
N LEU A 196 14.60 4.22 -42.08
CA LEU A 196 15.03 5.12 -41.01
C LEU A 196 14.17 6.38 -40.99
N ASN A 197 13.91 7.00 -42.15
CA ASN A 197 13.07 8.19 -42.24
C ASN A 197 11.63 7.91 -41.77
N ARG A 198 11.03 6.78 -42.18
CA ARG A 198 9.71 6.36 -41.69
C ARG A 198 9.71 6.17 -40.17
N ASN A 199 10.70 5.45 -39.64
CA ASN A 199 10.83 5.23 -38.19
C ASN A 199 10.97 6.55 -37.42
N ILE A 200 11.69 7.53 -37.96
CA ILE A 200 11.86 8.85 -37.33
C ILE A 200 10.55 9.63 -37.33
N ILE A 201 9.78 9.61 -38.43
CA ILE A 201 8.47 10.27 -38.50
C ILE A 201 7.52 9.65 -37.49
N ASP A 202 7.45 8.32 -37.44
CA ASP A 202 6.63 7.59 -36.48
C ASP A 202 7.06 7.91 -35.03
N LEU A 203 8.37 7.95 -34.77
CA LEU A 203 8.90 8.32 -33.47
C LEU A 203 8.52 9.75 -33.09
N LYS A 204 8.64 10.73 -34.00
CA LYS A 204 8.24 12.12 -33.74
C LYS A 204 6.75 12.21 -33.38
N TYR A 205 5.90 11.47 -34.09
CA TYR A 205 4.47 11.41 -33.80
C TYR A 205 4.23 10.83 -32.40
N GLN A 206 4.81 9.67 -32.09
CA GLN A 206 4.69 9.03 -30.78
C GLN A 206 5.19 9.93 -29.63
N LEU A 207 6.33 10.59 -29.81
CA LEU A 207 6.88 11.50 -28.82
C LEU A 207 5.98 12.73 -28.63
N SER A 208 5.38 13.26 -29.70
CA SER A 208 4.41 14.36 -29.61
C SER A 208 3.16 13.96 -28.83
N GLU A 209 2.61 12.77 -29.08
CA GLU A 209 1.50 12.22 -28.30
C GLU A 209 1.87 12.05 -26.82
N CYS A 210 3.07 11.52 -26.54
CA CYS A 210 3.60 11.40 -25.19
C CYS A 210 3.68 12.77 -24.49
N SER A 211 4.17 13.80 -25.17
CA SER A 211 4.23 15.17 -24.63
C SER A 211 2.84 15.72 -24.29
N HIS A 212 1.83 15.50 -25.15
CA HIS A 212 0.45 15.89 -24.84
C HIS A 212 -0.11 15.16 -23.62
N ASN A 213 0.13 13.84 -23.52
CA ASN A 213 -0.27 13.05 -22.38
C ASN A 213 0.42 13.50 -21.09
N LEU A 214 1.70 13.89 -21.14
CA LEU A 214 2.43 14.43 -19.98
C LEU A 214 1.84 15.76 -19.49
N ILE A 215 1.31 16.60 -20.39
CA ILE A 215 0.60 17.83 -20.02
C ILE A 215 -0.73 17.52 -19.34
N GLU A 216 -1.46 16.49 -19.79
CA GLU A 216 -2.69 16.04 -19.11
C GLU A 216 -2.36 15.52 -17.70
N ILE A 217 -1.33 14.70 -17.58
CA ILE A 217 -0.83 14.16 -16.31
C ILE A 217 -0.44 15.28 -15.35
N GLU A 218 0.22 16.33 -15.83
CA GLU A 218 0.56 17.52 -15.03
C GLU A 218 -0.67 18.19 -14.44
N LYS A 219 -1.70 18.43 -15.27
CA LYS A 219 -2.95 19.04 -14.80
C LYS A 219 -3.60 18.18 -13.71
N GLN A 220 -3.64 16.87 -13.92
CA GLN A 220 -4.18 15.93 -12.93
C GLN A 220 -3.37 15.94 -11.62
N LEU A 221 -2.04 15.98 -11.69
CA LEU A 221 -1.16 16.09 -10.52
C LEU A 221 -1.43 17.38 -9.74
N ILE A 222 -1.52 18.52 -10.42
CA ILE A 222 -1.83 19.81 -9.80
C ILE A 222 -3.19 19.74 -9.08
N ASP A 223 -4.21 19.17 -9.72
CA ASP A 223 -5.53 19.02 -9.12
C ASP A 223 -5.50 18.11 -7.89
N TYR A 224 -4.80 16.98 -7.96
CA TYR A 224 -4.65 16.04 -6.85
C TYR A 224 -3.89 16.64 -5.67
N LEU A 225 -2.77 17.32 -5.91
CA LEU A 225 -2.00 18.02 -4.87
C LEU A 225 -2.84 19.12 -4.21
N ASN A 226 -3.62 19.87 -4.99
CA ASN A 226 -4.53 20.87 -4.46
C ASN A 226 -5.65 20.27 -3.60
N GLN A 227 -6.23 19.13 -4.01
CA GLN A 227 -7.22 18.40 -3.21
C GLN A 227 -6.62 17.92 -1.89
N ILE A 228 -5.44 17.30 -1.93
CA ILE A 228 -4.71 16.84 -0.74
C ILE A 228 -4.45 17.99 0.22
N LYS A 229 -4.00 19.15 -0.29
CA LYS A 229 -3.77 20.35 0.53
C LYS A 229 -5.03 20.87 1.19
N LYS A 230 -6.19 20.84 0.50
CA LYS A 230 -7.49 21.24 1.05
C LYS A 230 -7.95 20.24 2.13
N HIS A 231 -7.89 18.94 1.85
CA HIS A 231 -8.28 17.89 2.79
C HIS A 231 -7.37 17.83 4.01
N GLY A 232 -6.05 18.00 3.84
CA GLY A 232 -5.08 18.08 4.93
C GLY A 232 -5.40 19.20 5.91
N LYS A 233 -5.63 20.43 5.40
CA LYS A 233 -6.05 21.57 6.23
C LYS A 233 -7.36 21.33 6.95
N PHE A 234 -8.33 20.70 6.28
CA PHE A 234 -9.61 20.36 6.89
C PHE A 234 -9.42 19.37 8.05
N LEU A 235 -8.61 18.34 7.84
CA LEU A 235 -8.38 17.27 8.81
C LEU A 235 -7.54 17.74 10.00
N GLU A 236 -6.60 18.67 9.81
CA GLU A 236 -5.90 19.36 10.91
C GLU A 236 -6.88 20.18 11.75
N LYS A 237 -7.77 20.95 11.11
CA LYS A 237 -8.82 21.70 11.81
C LYS A 237 -9.78 20.77 12.55
N LEU A 238 -10.15 19.64 11.96
CA LEU A 238 -11.01 18.63 12.58
C LEU A 238 -10.33 18.00 13.79
N ARG A 239 -9.04 17.66 13.71
CA ARG A 239 -8.26 17.16 14.85
C ARG A 239 -8.19 18.18 15.98
N ARG A 240 -7.96 19.46 15.66
CA ARG A 240 -7.99 20.53 16.66
C ARG A 240 -9.38 20.68 17.30
N LEU A 241 -10.44 20.63 16.50
CA LEU A 241 -11.82 20.65 17.03
C LEU A 241 -12.11 19.43 17.91
N LYS A 242 -11.69 18.23 17.51
CA LYS A 242 -11.81 17.01 18.32
C LYS A 242 -11.06 17.17 19.64
N TYR A 243 -9.81 17.64 19.62
CA TYR A 243 -9.04 17.91 20.84
C TYR A 243 -9.78 18.85 21.79
N LEU A 244 -10.28 19.98 21.28
CA LEU A 244 -11.06 20.93 22.09
C LEU A 244 -12.35 20.29 22.62
N LYS A 245 -12.97 19.37 21.84
CA LYS A 245 -14.18 18.62 22.26
C LYS A 245 -13.86 17.74 23.45
N ASP A 246 -12.80 16.95 23.30
CA ASP A 246 -12.38 15.94 24.27
C ASP A 246 -11.93 16.61 25.59
N HIS A 247 -11.46 17.86 25.53
CA HIS A 247 -11.13 18.69 26.70
C HIS A 247 -12.30 19.56 27.21
N PHE A 248 -13.49 19.45 26.62
CA PHE A 248 -14.68 20.26 26.94
C PHE A 248 -14.48 21.79 26.83
N THR A 249 -13.45 22.28 26.14
CA THR A 249 -13.16 23.71 25.98
C THR A 249 -13.69 24.33 24.68
N ILE A 250 -14.34 23.56 23.80
CA ILE A 250 -14.87 24.07 22.51
C ILE A 250 -15.70 25.34 22.70
N GLU A 251 -16.61 25.36 23.67
CA GLU A 251 -17.54 26.48 23.82
C GLU A 251 -16.85 27.76 24.29
N ALA A 252 -15.76 27.63 25.04
CA ALA A 252 -14.99 28.76 25.57
C ALA A 252 -13.99 29.30 24.54
N GLU A 253 -13.34 28.41 23.79
CA GLU A 253 -12.27 28.77 22.85
C GLU A 253 -12.76 29.03 21.42
N THR A 254 -14.01 28.68 21.09
CA THR A 254 -14.55 28.83 19.73
C THR A 254 -15.92 29.47 19.70
N ASN A 255 -16.25 30.11 18.58
CA ASN A 255 -17.55 30.72 18.33
C ASN A 255 -18.62 29.74 17.81
N ILE A 256 -18.54 28.45 18.18
CA ILE A 256 -19.37 27.39 17.61
C ILE A 256 -20.88 27.66 17.80
N ARG A 257 -21.26 28.20 18.96
CA ARG A 257 -22.67 28.54 19.27
C ARG A 257 -23.22 29.61 18.34
N GLN A 258 -22.42 30.62 17.99
CA GLN A 258 -22.85 31.67 17.06
C GLN A 258 -23.04 31.13 15.64
N ILE A 259 -22.15 30.25 15.18
CA ILE A 259 -22.23 29.63 13.85
C ILE A 259 -23.42 28.67 13.76
N LEU A 260 -23.68 27.88 14.82
CA LEU A 260 -24.82 26.97 14.88
C LEU A 260 -26.15 27.73 14.88
N SER A 261 -26.27 28.80 15.67
CA SER A 261 -27.46 29.65 15.68
C SER A 261 -27.72 30.38 14.36
N GLY A 262 -26.68 30.61 13.55
CA GLY A 262 -26.81 31.21 12.21
C GLY A 262 -27.15 30.22 11.09
N LYS A 263 -27.13 28.90 11.34
CA LYS A 263 -27.36 27.87 10.32
C LYS A 263 -28.75 27.24 10.43
N ASN A 264 -29.71 27.79 9.70
CA ASN A 264 -31.05 27.21 9.51
C ASN A 264 -31.11 26.35 8.23
N GLN A 265 -30.29 25.29 8.17
CA GLN A 265 -30.40 24.34 7.05
C GLN A 265 -31.52 23.34 7.35
N VAL A 266 -32.30 22.98 6.32
CA VAL A 266 -33.42 22.02 6.39
C VAL A 266 -33.01 20.66 7.00
N VAL A 267 -31.72 20.30 6.91
CA VAL A 267 -31.18 19.07 7.51
C VAL A 267 -31.23 19.09 9.05
N PHE A 268 -31.20 20.27 9.67
CA PHE A 268 -31.29 20.44 11.12
C PHE A 268 -32.74 20.52 11.63
N GLU A 269 -33.72 20.60 10.73
CA GLU A 269 -35.13 20.58 11.12
C GLU A 269 -35.56 19.16 11.47
N LYS A 270 -36.34 19.04 12.55
CA LYS A 270 -36.99 17.78 12.90
C LYS A 270 -37.96 17.44 11.77
N ARG A 271 -37.74 16.32 11.06
CA ARG A 271 -38.66 15.86 10.01
C ARG A 271 -40.07 15.75 10.60
N ILE A 272 -40.95 16.65 10.18
CA ILE A 272 -42.38 16.56 10.51
C ILE A 272 -42.95 15.49 9.57
N THR A 273 -43.22 14.30 10.11
CA THR A 273 -44.04 13.31 9.41
C THR A 273 -45.48 13.79 9.44
N GLU A 274 -45.83 14.69 8.53
CA GLU A 274 -47.24 15.01 8.31
C GLU A 274 -47.90 13.76 7.71
N PRO A 275 -48.91 13.15 8.38
CA PRO A 275 -49.70 12.13 7.74
C PRO A 275 -50.45 12.80 6.59
N LEU A 276 -50.03 12.52 5.36
CA LEU A 276 -50.79 12.85 4.16
C LEU A 276 -52.16 12.15 4.27
N LYS A 277 -53.15 12.85 4.82
CA LYS A 277 -54.54 12.41 4.79
C LYS A 277 -55.03 12.61 3.35
N LEU A 278 -54.72 11.65 2.49
CA LEU A 278 -55.34 11.59 1.16
C LEU A 278 -56.85 11.52 1.35
N SER A 279 -57.57 12.44 0.70
CA SER A 279 -59.03 12.42 0.71
C SER A 279 -59.52 11.16 -0.01
N ILE A 280 -60.45 10.46 0.63
CA ILE A 280 -61.05 9.22 0.11
C ILE A 280 -61.78 9.48 -1.23
N ASP A 281 -62.32 10.68 -1.41
CA ASP A 281 -62.98 11.07 -2.67
C ASP A 281 -61.99 11.20 -3.83
N LEU A 282 -60.77 11.68 -3.55
CA LEU A 282 -59.72 11.83 -4.56
C LEU A 282 -59.12 10.46 -4.94
N LEU A 283 -59.07 9.52 -3.99
CA LEU A 283 -58.73 8.12 -4.26
C LEU A 283 -59.80 7.37 -5.08
N ARG A 284 -61.08 7.76 -4.97
CA ARG A 284 -62.20 7.07 -5.63
C ARG A 284 -62.51 7.63 -7.02
N ASN A 285 -62.43 8.94 -7.20
CA ASN A 285 -62.97 9.61 -8.39
C ASN A 285 -61.91 10.08 -9.39
N ASP A 286 -60.64 10.18 -8.99
CA ASP A 286 -59.58 10.69 -9.87
C ASP A 286 -58.77 9.54 -10.50
N GLU A 287 -58.97 9.30 -11.80
CA GLU A 287 -58.19 8.32 -12.59
C GLU A 287 -56.68 8.61 -12.54
N LYS A 288 -56.27 9.87 -12.46
CA LYS A 288 -54.85 10.24 -12.40
C LYS A 288 -54.23 9.82 -11.07
N ALA A 289 -54.98 9.90 -9.98
CA ALA A 289 -54.54 9.41 -8.67
C ALA A 289 -54.35 7.89 -8.70
N PHE A 290 -55.28 7.16 -9.31
CA PHE A 290 -55.20 5.70 -9.47
C PHE A 290 -54.00 5.27 -10.32
N GLU A 291 -53.73 5.93 -11.46
CA GLU A 291 -52.56 5.66 -12.29
C GLU A 291 -51.24 5.92 -11.54
N THR A 292 -51.20 6.99 -10.76
CA THR A 292 -50.03 7.37 -9.95
C THR A 292 -49.77 6.32 -8.86
N ILE A 293 -50.81 5.86 -8.17
CA ILE A 293 -50.73 4.78 -7.18
C ILE A 293 -50.26 3.48 -7.84
N ARG A 294 -50.79 3.12 -9.02
CA ARG A 294 -50.36 1.94 -9.77
C ARG A 294 -48.89 2.01 -10.18
N ARG A 295 -48.41 3.20 -10.58
CA ARG A 295 -47.00 3.45 -10.93
C ARG A 295 -46.09 3.34 -9.70
N ILE A 296 -46.48 3.92 -8.57
CA ILE A 296 -45.74 3.83 -7.30
C ILE A 296 -45.71 2.37 -6.81
N ALA A 297 -46.83 1.65 -6.87
CA ALA A 297 -46.92 0.25 -6.48
C ALA A 297 -46.00 -0.65 -7.33
N LYS A 298 -45.91 -0.42 -8.65
CA LYS A 298 -44.94 -1.09 -9.52
C LYS A 298 -43.50 -0.79 -9.09
N LYS A 299 -43.15 0.48 -8.91
CA LYS A 299 -41.81 0.88 -8.42
C LYS A 299 -41.47 0.30 -7.04
N HIS A 300 -42.45 0.15 -6.15
CA HIS A 300 -42.25 -0.43 -4.82
C HIS A 300 -42.02 -1.95 -4.88
N LYS A 301 -42.66 -2.64 -5.84
CA LYS A 301 -42.42 -4.06 -6.13
C LYS A 301 -41.02 -4.28 -6.72
N ASP A 302 -40.56 -3.36 -7.55
CA ASP A 302 -39.21 -3.36 -8.13
C ASP A 302 -38.14 -3.01 -7.07
N ARG A 303 -38.40 -2.06 -6.17
CA ARG A 303 -37.53 -1.75 -5.02
C ARG A 303 -37.36 -2.91 -4.05
N LYS A 304 -38.38 -3.76 -3.83
CA LYS A 304 -38.22 -4.99 -3.03
C LYS A 304 -37.30 -6.02 -3.68
N ARG A 305 -37.13 -5.97 -5.01
CA ARG A 305 -36.19 -6.82 -5.75
C ARG A 305 -34.78 -6.21 -5.78
N PHE A 306 -34.67 -4.89 -5.67
CA PHE A 306 -33.41 -4.18 -5.53
C PHE A 306 -33.00 -4.13 -4.05
N LYS A 307 -32.40 -5.22 -3.55
CA LYS A 307 -31.51 -5.11 -2.39
C LYS A 307 -30.30 -4.30 -2.85
N SER A 308 -30.24 -3.03 -2.46
CA SER A 308 -28.97 -2.31 -2.51
C SER A 308 -28.01 -3.06 -1.60
N GLU A 309 -26.83 -3.42 -2.12
CA GLU A 309 -25.66 -3.68 -1.28
C GLU A 309 -25.25 -2.34 -0.67
N LEU A 310 -26.04 -1.86 0.29
CA LEU A 310 -25.56 -0.89 1.26
C LEU A 310 -24.54 -1.67 2.09
N ALA A 311 -23.31 -1.16 2.19
CA ALA A 311 -22.40 -1.63 3.21
C ALA A 311 -23.15 -1.63 4.55
N ASP A 312 -23.04 -2.74 5.29
CA ASP A 312 -23.63 -2.83 6.61
C ASP A 312 -23.21 -1.61 7.44
N SER A 313 -24.14 -1.13 8.28
CA SER A 313 -23.81 -0.09 9.26
C SER A 313 -22.58 -0.54 10.04
N ILE A 314 -21.58 0.34 10.17
CA ILE A 314 -20.39 0.13 11.00
C ILE A 314 -20.87 -0.51 12.31
N SER A 315 -20.42 -1.76 12.58
CA SER A 315 -20.85 -2.48 13.77
C SER A 315 -20.58 -1.63 14.99
N SER A 316 -21.48 -1.62 15.96
CA SER A 316 -21.27 -0.99 17.27
C SER A 316 -19.97 -1.47 17.92
N ASP A 317 -19.51 -2.68 17.58
CA ASP A 317 -18.25 -3.26 18.03
C ASP A 317 -17.01 -2.46 17.58
N TYR A 318 -17.11 -1.65 16.51
CA TYR A 318 -16.04 -0.73 16.08
C TYR A 318 -16.15 0.66 16.71
N LEU A 319 -17.25 0.95 17.41
CA LEU A 319 -17.52 2.22 18.09
C LEU A 319 -17.40 2.11 19.61
N GLU A 320 -17.35 0.90 20.14
CA GLU A 320 -16.93 0.65 21.51
C GLU A 320 -15.41 0.89 21.58
N ASP A 321 -15.02 1.95 22.29
CA ASP A 321 -13.66 2.04 22.81
C ASP A 321 -13.49 0.81 23.71
N ASN A 322 -12.81 -0.23 23.23
CA ASN A 322 -12.20 -1.23 24.10
C ASN A 322 -11.09 -0.51 24.89
N VAL A 323 -11.50 0.29 25.88
CA VAL A 323 -10.63 0.60 27.00
C VAL A 323 -10.53 -0.71 27.76
N GLU A 324 -9.53 -1.51 27.41
CA GLU A 324 -9.06 -2.54 28.33
C GLU A 324 -8.51 -1.78 29.55
N GLU A 325 -9.38 -1.55 30.54
CA GLU A 325 -8.93 -1.22 31.89
C GLU A 325 -8.25 -2.47 32.45
N GLU A 326 -6.99 -2.71 32.07
CA GLU A 326 -6.15 -3.63 32.81
C GLU A 326 -5.98 -3.07 34.23
N VAL A 327 -6.69 -3.66 35.19
CA VAL A 327 -6.49 -3.41 36.62
C VAL A 327 -5.08 -3.89 36.95
N MET A 328 -4.12 -2.97 36.87
CA MET A 328 -2.72 -3.22 37.18
C MET A 328 -2.57 -3.47 38.68
N ILE A 329 -1.93 -4.57 39.06
CA ILE A 329 -1.70 -4.93 40.46
C ILE A 329 -0.67 -3.96 41.06
N ASP A 330 -1.04 -3.22 42.11
CA ASP A 330 -0.13 -2.32 42.83
C ASP A 330 0.78 -3.13 43.77
N TYR A 331 1.98 -3.43 43.30
CA TYR A 331 3.01 -4.14 44.08
C TYR A 331 3.48 -3.35 45.33
N GLY A 332 3.26 -2.04 45.38
CA GLY A 332 3.60 -1.21 46.54
C GLY A 332 2.63 -1.41 47.70
N GLU A 333 1.34 -1.61 47.42
CA GLU A 333 0.34 -1.91 48.46
C GLU A 333 0.56 -3.30 49.07
N ILE A 334 0.88 -4.29 48.23
CA ILE A 334 1.21 -5.66 48.63
C ILE A 334 2.43 -5.64 49.57
N ARG A 335 3.49 -4.89 49.22
CA ARG A 335 4.67 -4.72 50.06
C ARG A 335 4.32 -4.11 51.42
N ASN A 336 3.57 -3.01 51.45
CA ASN A 336 3.27 -2.30 52.70
C ASN A 336 2.45 -3.16 53.68
N ARG A 337 1.51 -3.97 53.16
CA ARG A 337 0.72 -4.90 53.97
C ARG A 337 1.53 -6.14 54.38
N PHE A 338 2.46 -6.59 53.53
CA PHE A 338 3.39 -7.67 53.88
C PHE A 338 4.34 -7.27 55.01
N MET A 339 4.96 -6.09 54.94
CA MET A 339 5.87 -5.58 55.98
C MET A 339 5.20 -5.46 57.36
N ALA A 340 3.88 -5.28 57.40
CA ALA A 340 3.11 -5.25 58.65
C ALA A 340 2.79 -6.65 59.21
N THR A 341 3.03 -7.71 58.43
CA THR A 341 2.70 -9.09 58.78
C THR A 341 4.00 -9.87 59.04
N SER A 342 4.09 -10.58 60.16
CA SER A 342 5.27 -11.39 60.52
C SER A 342 5.29 -12.78 59.87
N ASP A 343 4.66 -12.93 58.70
CA ASP A 343 4.46 -14.21 58.02
C ASP A 343 5.36 -14.33 56.77
N ASN A 344 5.42 -15.51 56.17
CA ASN A 344 6.18 -15.77 54.95
C ASN A 344 5.51 -15.11 53.73
N LEU A 345 6.31 -14.50 52.85
CA LEU A 345 5.83 -13.76 51.67
C LEU A 345 4.93 -14.59 50.76
N PHE A 346 5.26 -15.87 50.57
CA PHE A 346 4.47 -16.77 49.71
C PHE A 346 3.10 -17.10 50.33
N ASN A 347 3.04 -17.36 51.63
CA ASN A 347 1.78 -17.60 52.35
C ASN A 347 0.90 -16.34 52.39
N PHE A 348 1.53 -15.17 52.52
CA PHE A 348 0.83 -13.89 52.46
C PHE A 348 0.19 -13.67 51.07
N ILE A 349 0.93 -13.90 49.99
CA ILE A 349 0.43 -13.74 48.61
C ILE A 349 -0.68 -14.75 48.26
N LEU A 350 -0.61 -15.98 48.81
CA LEU A 350 -1.68 -16.98 48.65
C LEU A 350 -2.99 -16.57 49.32
N ASN A 351 -2.91 -15.90 50.47
CA ASN A 351 -4.09 -15.46 51.23
C ASN A 351 -4.50 -14.02 50.93
N TYR A 352 -3.76 -13.32 50.05
CA TYR A 352 -4.07 -11.95 49.65
C TYR A 352 -5.29 -11.93 48.72
N ASP A 353 -6.25 -11.08 49.06
CA ASP A 353 -7.44 -10.83 48.24
C ASP A 353 -7.10 -9.77 47.19
N PHE A 354 -6.82 -10.24 45.97
CA PHE A 354 -6.56 -9.35 44.84
C PHE A 354 -7.89 -8.83 44.30
N LEU A 355 -7.91 -7.59 43.84
CA LEU A 355 -9.08 -6.98 43.19
C LEU A 355 -9.47 -7.68 41.86
N LYS A 356 -8.70 -8.66 41.42
CA LYS A 356 -8.89 -9.53 40.25
C LYS A 356 -8.73 -11.00 40.69
N GLU A 357 -9.44 -11.92 40.05
CA GLU A 357 -9.16 -13.35 40.23
C GLU A 357 -7.78 -13.69 39.64
N VAL A 358 -6.80 -13.96 40.52
CA VAL A 358 -5.42 -14.29 40.16
C VAL A 358 -5.20 -15.79 40.35
N ASP A 359 -4.86 -16.48 39.26
CA ASP A 359 -4.54 -17.92 39.26
C ASP A 359 -3.22 -18.21 40.01
N PHE A 360 -3.01 -19.46 40.42
CA PHE A 360 -1.82 -19.89 41.15
C PHE A 360 -0.51 -19.53 40.42
N ASN A 361 -0.46 -19.69 39.10
CA ASN A 361 0.73 -19.35 38.30
C ASN A 361 1.01 -17.84 38.29
N GLU A 362 -0.04 -17.01 38.23
CA GLU A 362 0.10 -15.56 38.32
C GLU A 362 0.54 -15.14 39.72
N ARG A 363 0.06 -15.80 40.78
CA ARG A 363 0.51 -15.56 42.17
C ARG A 363 1.99 -15.91 42.37
N VAL A 364 2.48 -16.98 41.75
CA VAL A 364 3.92 -17.33 41.74
C VAL A 364 4.72 -16.27 40.98
N THR A 365 4.19 -15.76 39.88
CA THR A 365 4.84 -14.67 39.11
C THR A 365 4.92 -13.38 39.93
N ILE A 366 3.84 -13.02 40.64
CA ILE A 366 3.81 -11.87 41.56
C ILE A 366 4.82 -12.05 42.69
N PHE A 367 4.95 -13.25 43.26
CA PHE A 367 5.96 -13.56 44.27
C PHE A 367 7.39 -13.31 43.76
N CYS A 368 7.73 -13.83 42.58
CA CYS A 368 9.04 -13.61 41.95
C CYS A 368 9.29 -12.13 41.64
N GLN A 369 8.26 -11.39 41.18
CA GLN A 369 8.38 -9.97 40.88
C GLN A 369 8.56 -9.11 42.13
N VAL A 370 7.84 -9.40 43.22
CA VAL A 370 7.99 -8.68 44.50
C VAL A 370 9.38 -8.91 45.09
N ILE A 371 9.92 -10.14 45.02
CA ILE A 371 11.30 -10.42 45.46
C ILE A 371 12.31 -9.65 44.60
N SER A 372 12.15 -9.68 43.28
CA SER A 372 13.07 -8.98 42.38
C SER A 372 13.03 -7.45 42.53
N LEU A 373 11.88 -6.88 42.87
CA LEU A 373 11.71 -5.43 43.01
C LEU A 373 12.13 -4.90 44.39
N TYR A 374 12.02 -5.72 45.44
CA TYR A 374 12.27 -5.30 46.83
C TYR A 374 13.33 -6.15 47.55
N GLU A 375 14.28 -6.73 46.79
CA GLU A 375 15.36 -7.60 47.28
C GLU A 375 16.16 -6.98 48.44
N THR A 376 16.35 -5.66 48.44
CA THR A 376 17.11 -4.94 49.47
C THR A 376 16.42 -4.92 50.84
N GLU A 377 15.10 -5.06 50.87
CA GLU A 377 14.26 -4.93 52.07
C GLU A 377 13.77 -6.29 52.61
N LEU A 378 14.07 -7.38 51.91
CA LEU A 378 13.67 -8.75 52.24
C LEU A 378 14.87 -9.57 52.72
N ASP A 379 14.62 -10.53 53.60
CA ASP A 379 15.61 -11.53 54.02
C ASP A 379 15.20 -12.91 53.49
N ILE A 380 16.02 -13.44 52.57
CA ILE A 380 15.82 -14.75 51.96
C ILE A 380 16.57 -15.76 52.82
N LYS A 381 15.85 -16.59 53.57
CA LYS A 381 16.45 -17.67 54.36
C LYS A 381 16.80 -18.85 53.45
N ASN A 382 17.87 -19.58 53.77
CA ASN A 382 18.32 -20.78 53.05
C ASN A 382 17.42 -22.03 53.30
N ASP A 383 16.22 -21.83 53.83
CA ASP A 383 15.23 -22.88 54.07
C ASP A 383 14.17 -22.84 52.97
N PHE A 384 13.96 -23.98 52.31
CA PHE A 384 12.99 -24.14 51.22
C PHE A 384 11.76 -24.90 51.72
N GLN A 385 10.57 -24.46 51.31
CA GLN A 385 9.30 -25.16 51.54
C GLN A 385 8.66 -25.55 50.21
N THR A 386 7.94 -26.68 50.20
CA THR A 386 7.26 -27.20 49.01
C THR A 386 5.76 -27.02 49.14
N HIS A 387 5.12 -26.37 48.17
CA HIS A 387 3.67 -26.32 48.08
C HIS A 387 3.22 -26.52 46.62
N ASN A 388 2.30 -27.47 46.40
CA ASN A 388 1.79 -27.86 45.07
C ASN A 388 2.89 -28.01 44.00
N GLU A 389 3.87 -28.89 44.24
CA GLU A 389 4.96 -29.24 43.32
C GLU A 389 6.00 -28.13 43.06
N VAL A 390 5.90 -26.97 43.72
CA VAL A 390 6.88 -25.86 43.61
C VAL A 390 7.65 -25.71 44.93
N GLU A 391 8.99 -25.73 44.84
CA GLU A 391 9.90 -25.38 45.95
C GLU A 391 10.12 -23.86 45.95
N TYR A 392 9.79 -23.19 47.06
CA TYR A 392 10.02 -21.76 47.23
C TYR A 392 10.89 -21.49 48.46
N ALA A 393 11.74 -20.47 48.36
CA ALA A 393 12.57 -20.00 49.47
C ALA A 393 11.72 -19.26 50.51
N MET A 394 12.00 -19.46 51.80
CA MET A 394 11.34 -18.70 52.84
C MET A 394 11.86 -17.25 52.85
N VAL A 395 10.99 -16.32 52.49
CA VAL A 395 11.28 -14.88 52.46
C VAL A 395 10.48 -14.17 53.55
N VAL A 396 11.18 -13.46 54.42
CA VAL A 396 10.62 -12.70 55.55
C VAL A 396 11.04 -11.23 55.42
N ALA A 397 10.24 -10.31 55.94
CA ALA A 397 10.62 -8.90 56.06
C ALA A 397 11.84 -8.72 56.98
N LYS A 398 12.76 -7.81 56.62
CA LYS A 398 13.93 -7.46 57.45
C LYS A 398 13.58 -6.59 58.66
#